data_AF-A0A382NI18-F1
#
_entry.id   AF-A0A382NI18-F1
#
_cell.length_a   1.000
_cell.length_b   1.000
_cell.length_c   1.000
_cell.angle_alpha   90.00
_cell.angle_beta   90.00
_cell.angle_gamma   90.00
#
_symmetry.space_group_name_H-M   'P 1'
#
loop_
_entity.id
_entity.type
_entity.pdbx_description
1 polymer ?
#
loop_
_entity_poly.entity_id
_entity_poly.type
_entity_poly.pdbx_seq_one_letter_code
_entity_poly.pdbx_strand_id
1 'polypeptide(L)'
;MKEVDKKTYELIAEEIDTGNTQKALWTKAFSDAEGDDKRTEALYIKYRFEEISNEELEYHEDEWDDEDSLIKNKSFGETSSPKNSLQDEAMTTSELVKDGNQYFLDYQNKISSQKRINKYVSDMKKQSYPKVTPKIDGFLAVVGFFLVLICIFFGLCSFLQFSSPHDLQYLVFHHGLFYQRPDLFYEYVELYQWRLFGEFLLILFLTFKFFKKSKDFVAIYCVGIPVDILVAYSLYYQLVLEV
;
A
#
# COMPACT_ATOMS: atom_id res chain seq x y z
N MET A 1 -25.58 5.84 21.52
CA MET A 1 -24.18 5.36 21.46
C MET A 1 -24.17 4.01 22.12
N LYS A 2 -23.48 3.01 21.56
CA LYS A 2 -23.36 1.71 22.25
C LYS A 2 -22.44 1.88 23.46
N GLU A 3 -22.63 1.05 24.50
CA GLU A 3 -21.76 1.06 25.69
C GLU A 3 -20.29 0.79 25.34
N VAL A 4 -20.04 -0.05 24.33
CA VAL A 4 -18.69 -0.35 23.81
C VAL A 4 -18.05 0.93 23.23
N ASP A 5 -18.73 1.60 22.29
CA ASP A 5 -18.24 2.86 21.72
C ASP A 5 -17.88 3.89 22.81
N LYS A 6 -18.69 3.97 23.87
CA LYS A 6 -18.48 4.91 24.98
C LYS A 6 -17.16 4.63 25.70
N LYS A 7 -16.91 3.37 26.05
CA LYS A 7 -15.64 2.96 26.69
C LYS A 7 -14.45 3.23 25.78
N THR A 8 -14.58 2.99 24.47
CA THR A 8 -13.52 3.28 23.50
C THR A 8 -13.18 4.77 23.47
N TYR A 9 -14.18 5.66 23.43
CA TYR A 9 -13.93 7.10 23.48
C TYR A 9 -13.34 7.56 24.82
N GLU A 10 -13.74 6.96 25.94
CA GLU A 10 -13.15 7.27 27.26
C GLU A 10 -11.67 6.88 27.31
N LEU A 11 -11.31 5.70 26.80
CA LEU A 11 -9.90 5.26 26.70
C LEU A 11 -9.06 6.19 25.82
N ILE A 12 -9.59 6.58 24.65
CA ILE A 12 -8.89 7.48 23.74
C ILE A 12 -8.69 8.86 24.38
N ALA A 13 -9.68 9.36 25.12
CA ALA A 13 -9.56 10.63 25.84
C ALA A 13 -8.44 10.57 26.90
N GLU A 14 -8.35 9.47 27.64
CA GLU A 14 -7.27 9.25 28.62
C GLU A 14 -5.88 9.20 27.95
N GLU A 15 -5.75 8.55 26.78
CA GLU A 15 -4.48 8.55 26.02
C GLU A 15 -4.02 9.97 25.64
N ILE A 16 -4.95 10.84 25.27
CA ILE A 16 -4.67 12.22 24.88
C ILE A 16 -4.31 13.05 26.12
N ASP A 17 -5.12 12.97 27.18
CA ASP A 17 -4.93 13.74 28.42
C ASP A 17 -3.61 13.38 29.13
N THR A 18 -3.18 12.11 29.05
CA THR A 18 -1.92 11.63 29.61
C THR A 18 -0.72 11.85 28.68
N GLY A 19 -0.94 12.26 27.44
CA GLY A 19 0.08 12.37 26.41
C GLY A 19 0.65 11.03 25.94
N ASN A 20 0.03 9.90 26.32
CA ASN A 20 0.42 8.56 25.93
C ASN A 20 -0.18 8.14 24.58
N THR A 21 -0.18 9.06 23.61
CA THR A 21 -0.73 8.83 22.28
C THR A 21 0.14 7.85 21.47
N GLN A 22 -0.48 7.04 20.62
CA GLN A 22 0.23 6.14 19.74
C GLN A 22 0.98 6.95 18.67
N LYS A 23 2.31 7.05 18.81
CA LYS A 23 3.18 7.96 18.04
C LYS A 23 3.01 7.85 16.51
N ALA A 24 2.81 6.64 15.98
CA ALA A 24 2.62 6.42 14.55
C ALA A 24 1.29 7.02 14.06
N LEU A 25 0.18 6.72 14.73
CA LEU A 25 -1.13 7.30 14.43
C LEU A 25 -1.14 8.82 14.62
N TRP A 26 -0.52 9.31 15.69
CA TRP A 26 -0.41 10.74 15.95
C TRP A 26 0.32 11.46 14.82
N THR A 27 1.46 10.92 14.39
CA THR A 27 2.25 11.52 13.29
C THR A 27 1.46 11.51 11.98
N LYS A 28 0.71 10.44 11.70
CA LYS A 28 -0.18 10.38 10.54
C LYS A 28 -1.29 11.44 10.63
N ALA A 29 -1.95 11.55 11.78
CA ALA A 29 -2.97 12.57 12.03
C ALA A 29 -2.41 14.00 11.87
N PHE A 30 -1.20 14.25 12.36
CA PHE A 30 -0.52 15.53 12.25
C PHE A 30 -0.19 15.90 10.79
N SER A 31 0.30 14.92 10.02
CA SER A 31 0.53 15.09 8.58
C SER A 31 -0.75 15.40 7.82
N ASP A 32 -1.83 14.65 8.09
CA ASP A 32 -3.13 14.83 7.44
C ASP A 32 -3.86 16.12 7.88
N ALA A 33 -3.49 16.65 9.05
CA ALA A 33 -3.97 17.91 9.58
C ALA A 33 -3.16 19.12 9.08
N GLU A 34 -2.11 18.92 8.28
CA GLU A 34 -1.20 19.98 7.82
C GLU A 34 -0.56 20.74 9.00
N GLY A 35 -0.37 20.07 10.14
CA GLY A 35 0.23 20.63 11.35
C GLY A 35 -0.70 21.44 12.25
N ASP A 36 -2.03 21.41 12.03
CA ASP A 36 -3.00 22.00 12.96
C ASP A 36 -3.27 21.04 14.13
N ASP A 37 -2.94 21.45 15.36
CA ASP A 37 -3.06 20.62 16.57
C ASP A 37 -4.50 20.17 16.87
N LYS A 38 -5.48 21.06 16.72
CA LYS A 38 -6.90 20.73 17.01
C LYS A 38 -7.46 19.76 15.98
N ARG A 39 -7.05 19.94 14.72
CA ARG A 39 -7.40 19.02 13.64
C ARG A 39 -6.67 17.68 13.79
N THR A 40 -5.44 17.70 14.32
CA THR A 40 -4.65 16.51 14.64
C THR A 40 -5.33 15.66 15.70
N GLU A 41 -5.76 16.26 16.82
CA GLU A 41 -6.49 15.56 17.88
C GLU A 41 -7.78 14.92 17.34
N ALA A 42 -8.56 15.67 16.56
CA ALA A 42 -9.80 15.15 15.97
C ALA A 42 -9.55 13.97 15.01
N LEU A 43 -8.48 14.03 14.21
CA LEU A 43 -8.09 12.94 13.30
C LEU A 43 -7.52 11.75 14.07
N TYR A 44 -6.75 11.98 15.13
CA TYR A 44 -6.21 10.93 16.00
C TYR A 44 -7.35 10.13 16.64
N ILE A 45 -8.33 10.80 17.25
CA ILE A 45 -9.49 10.14 17.87
C ILE A 45 -10.20 9.24 16.86
N LYS A 46 -10.38 9.74 15.63
CA LYS A 46 -11.02 8.98 14.55
C LYS A 46 -10.22 7.73 14.17
N TYR A 47 -8.92 7.88 13.90
CA TYR A 47 -8.07 6.75 13.52
C TYR A 47 -7.96 5.72 14.63
N ARG A 48 -7.85 6.16 15.87
CA ARG A 48 -7.73 5.29 17.04
C ARG A 48 -9.01 4.50 17.30
N PHE A 49 -10.16 5.14 17.12
CA PHE A 49 -11.46 4.46 17.22
C PHE A 49 -11.61 3.38 16.14
N GLU A 50 -11.21 3.67 14.89
CA GLU A 50 -11.23 2.71 13.78
C GLU A 50 -10.28 1.53 14.04
N GLU A 51 -9.10 1.77 14.62
CA GLU A 51 -8.12 0.73 14.98
C GLU A 51 -8.68 -0.22 16.04
N ILE A 52 -9.17 0.31 17.17
CA ILE A 52 -9.74 -0.50 18.26
C ILE A 52 -10.98 -1.28 17.80
N SER A 53 -11.83 -0.66 16.99
CA SER A 53 -13.04 -1.32 16.46
C SER A 53 -12.72 -2.47 15.51
N ASN A 54 -11.60 -2.39 14.78
CA ASN A 54 -11.18 -3.47 13.88
C ASN A 54 -10.46 -4.59 14.63
N GLU A 55 -9.65 -4.26 15.65
CA GLU A 55 -9.04 -5.26 16.53
C GLU A 55 -10.12 -6.13 17.22
N GLU A 56 -11.20 -5.53 17.72
CA GLU A 56 -12.33 -6.28 18.30
C GLU A 56 -13.02 -7.24 17.32
N LEU A 57 -12.96 -6.99 16.01
CA LEU A 57 -13.53 -7.87 14.98
C LEU A 57 -12.59 -9.03 14.63
N GLU A 58 -11.28 -8.79 14.60
CA GLU A 58 -10.27 -9.80 14.27
C GLU A 58 -10.19 -10.90 15.35
N TYR A 59 -10.35 -10.53 16.63
CA TYR A 59 -10.46 -11.51 17.73
C TYR A 59 -11.71 -12.39 17.70
N HIS A 60 -12.76 -12.00 16.95
CA HIS A 60 -13.98 -12.78 16.83
C HIS A 60 -14.05 -13.67 15.59
N GLU A 61 -13.17 -13.51 14.59
CA GLU A 61 -13.11 -14.43 13.44
C GLU A 61 -12.29 -15.69 13.74
N ASP A 62 -11.26 -15.60 14.59
CA ASP A 62 -10.40 -16.75 14.94
C ASP A 62 -11.07 -17.78 15.87
N GLU A 63 -12.21 -17.46 16.48
CA GLU A 63 -12.95 -18.35 17.39
C GLU A 63 -14.12 -19.09 16.71
N TRP A 64 -14.41 -18.81 15.43
CA TRP A 64 -15.62 -19.30 14.73
C TRP A 64 -15.36 -20.35 13.64
N ASP A 65 -14.13 -20.87 13.51
CA ASP A 65 -13.81 -21.95 12.56
C ASP A 65 -14.18 -23.36 13.06
N ASP A 66 -14.73 -23.52 14.28
CA ASP A 66 -15.04 -24.84 14.87
C ASP A 66 -16.54 -25.12 15.15
N GLU A 67 -17.48 -24.22 14.86
CA GLU A 67 -18.89 -24.43 15.27
C GLU A 67 -19.94 -24.17 14.17
N ASP A 68 -19.67 -24.68 12.96
CA ASP A 68 -20.69 -24.81 11.90
C ASP A 68 -21.47 -26.13 12.05
N SER A 69 -22.19 -26.30 13.17
CA SER A 69 -23.37 -27.17 13.22
C SER A 69 -24.24 -26.89 14.44
N LEU A 70 -25.56 -26.74 14.22
CA LEU A 70 -26.61 -26.49 15.22
C LEU A 70 -26.68 -24.99 15.59
N ILE A 71 -27.70 -24.21 15.26
CA ILE A 71 -29.12 -24.47 15.43
C ILE A 71 -29.88 -23.57 14.45
N LYS A 72 -30.51 -24.22 13.47
CA LYS A 72 -31.60 -23.68 12.69
C LYS A 72 -32.88 -23.79 13.54
N ASN A 73 -33.65 -22.72 13.58
CA ASN A 73 -35.04 -22.59 14.08
C ASN A 73 -35.24 -22.39 15.58
N LYS A 74 -35.62 -21.16 15.98
CA LYS A 74 -36.94 -20.98 16.61
C LYS A 74 -37.45 -19.54 16.49
N SER A 75 -38.64 -19.45 15.92
CA SER A 75 -39.49 -18.30 15.76
C SER A 75 -40.24 -17.93 17.04
N PHE A 76 -40.66 -16.65 17.08
CA PHE A 76 -41.94 -16.17 17.60
C PHE A 76 -42.14 -16.05 19.13
N GLY A 77 -42.60 -14.86 19.54
CA GLY A 77 -43.77 -14.76 20.42
C GLY A 77 -43.60 -14.02 21.75
N GLU A 78 -44.09 -12.78 21.77
CA GLU A 78 -44.97 -12.19 22.78
C GLU A 78 -44.51 -11.89 24.23
N THR A 79 -44.61 -10.57 24.53
CA THR A 79 -45.21 -9.91 25.70
C THR A 79 -45.19 -10.57 27.08
N SER A 80 -44.72 -9.82 28.10
CA SER A 80 -45.57 -9.37 29.22
C SER A 80 -44.77 -8.55 30.25
N SER A 81 -45.35 -7.44 30.70
CA SER A 81 -44.98 -6.71 31.93
C SER A 81 -44.95 -7.62 33.17
N PRO A 82 -44.28 -7.14 34.24
CA PRO A 82 -45.01 -7.01 35.51
C PRO A 82 -44.80 -5.66 36.22
N LYS A 83 -45.89 -5.21 36.84
CA LYS A 83 -45.97 -4.18 37.88
C LYS A 83 -45.37 -4.67 39.20
N ASN A 84 -44.79 -3.74 39.97
CA ASN A 84 -44.99 -3.47 41.42
C ASN A 84 -43.71 -2.82 41.97
N SER A 85 -43.73 -1.55 42.40
CA SER A 85 -44.23 -0.98 43.68
C SER A 85 -43.06 -0.68 44.62
N LEU A 86 -42.84 0.59 44.97
CA LEU A 86 -42.55 1.05 46.34
C LEU A 86 -42.39 2.57 46.40
N GLN A 87 -43.30 3.17 47.17
CA GLN A 87 -43.18 4.37 48.03
C GLN A 87 -41.82 4.43 48.75
N ASP A 88 -41.25 5.54 49.21
CA ASP A 88 -41.58 6.96 49.40
C ASP A 88 -40.22 7.67 49.55
N GLU A 89 -40.06 8.89 49.05
CA GLU A 89 -39.28 9.95 49.73
C GLU A 89 -39.42 11.26 48.95
N ALA A 90 -40.33 12.11 49.43
CA ALA A 90 -40.45 13.49 48.99
C ALA A 90 -39.46 14.35 49.78
N MET A 91 -38.35 14.74 49.16
CA MET A 91 -37.57 15.89 49.62
C MET A 91 -36.91 16.62 48.44
N THR A 92 -37.47 17.80 48.13
CA THR A 92 -36.81 18.98 47.53
C THR A 92 -35.85 18.77 46.34
N THR A 93 -36.38 18.70 45.11
CA THR A 93 -35.60 18.87 43.86
C THR A 93 -36.44 19.52 42.73
N SER A 94 -37.24 20.55 43.01
CA SER A 94 -38.03 21.22 41.96
C SER A 94 -37.29 22.34 41.20
N GLU A 95 -36.04 22.65 41.56
CA GLU A 95 -35.23 23.69 40.90
C GLU A 95 -34.02 23.19 40.09
N LEU A 96 -33.67 21.89 40.17
CA LEU A 96 -32.57 21.30 39.36
C LEU A 96 -33.04 20.58 38.08
N VAL A 97 -34.34 20.42 37.86
CA VAL A 97 -34.89 19.69 36.71
C VAL A 97 -35.07 20.57 35.46
N LYS A 98 -34.98 21.90 35.60
CA LYS A 98 -35.13 22.82 34.46
C LYS A 98 -33.86 22.97 33.61
N ASP A 99 -32.66 22.80 34.19
CA ASP A 99 -31.40 22.90 33.44
C ASP A 99 -31.03 21.60 32.70
N GLY A 100 -31.39 20.43 33.23
CA GLY A 100 -31.08 19.14 32.59
C GLY A 100 -31.77 18.93 31.25
N ASN A 101 -33.01 19.41 31.10
CA ASN A 101 -33.77 19.25 29.86
C ASN A 101 -33.23 20.13 28.71
N GLN A 102 -32.66 21.29 29.03
CA GLN A 102 -32.08 22.17 28.03
C GLN A 102 -30.75 21.62 27.50
N TYR A 103 -29.94 21.02 28.39
CA TYR A 103 -28.73 20.31 28.00
C TYR A 103 -29.02 19.09 27.11
N PHE A 104 -30.10 18.34 27.40
CA PHE A 104 -30.49 17.19 26.60
C PHE A 104 -30.98 17.57 25.18
N LEU A 105 -31.71 18.68 25.05
CA LEU A 105 -32.18 19.19 23.76
C LEU A 105 -31.03 19.73 22.91
N ASP A 106 -30.07 20.43 23.50
CA ASP A 106 -28.87 20.89 22.79
C ASP A 106 -28.00 19.71 22.31
N TYR A 107 -27.86 18.68 23.15
CA TYR A 107 -27.14 17.46 22.79
C TYR A 107 -27.82 16.68 21.65
N GLN A 108 -29.15 16.57 21.64
CA GLN A 108 -29.89 15.96 20.53
C GLN A 108 -29.73 16.74 19.22
N ASN A 109 -29.75 18.08 19.28
CA ASN A 109 -29.53 18.90 18.09
C ASN A 109 -28.11 18.72 17.52
N LYS A 110 -27.10 18.58 18.40
CA LYS A 110 -25.72 18.28 18.00
C LYS A 110 -25.57 16.90 17.36
N ILE A 111 -26.24 15.87 17.87
CA ILE A 111 -26.26 14.52 17.26
C ILE A 111 -26.95 14.56 15.88
N SER A 112 -28.03 15.33 15.73
CA SER A 112 -28.77 15.42 14.47
C SER A 112 -27.97 16.11 13.37
N SER A 113 -27.16 17.12 13.72
CA SER A 113 -26.26 17.81 12.80
C SER A 113 -25.07 16.91 12.43
N GLN A 114 -24.51 16.16 13.38
CA GLN A 114 -23.46 15.17 13.11
C GLN A 114 -23.91 14.07 12.14
N LYS A 115 -25.16 13.57 12.27
CA LYS A 115 -25.75 12.62 11.33
C LYS A 115 -25.87 13.17 9.91
N ARG A 116 -26.21 14.46 9.76
CA ARG A 116 -26.27 15.10 8.44
C ARG A 116 -24.88 15.26 7.83
N ILE A 117 -23.88 15.64 8.63
CA ILE A 117 -22.49 15.78 8.17
C ILE A 117 -21.92 14.43 7.75
N ASN A 118 -22.12 13.37 8.54
CA ASN A 118 -21.65 12.03 8.18
C ASN A 118 -22.29 11.51 6.89
N LYS A 119 -23.57 11.82 6.64
CA LYS A 119 -24.24 11.50 5.38
C LYS A 119 -23.64 12.26 4.19
N TYR A 120 -23.39 13.56 4.35
CA TYR A 120 -22.71 14.36 3.31
C TYR A 120 -21.27 13.89 3.05
N VAL A 121 -20.52 13.52 4.09
CA VAL A 121 -19.16 12.97 3.96
C VAL A 121 -19.17 11.58 3.32
N SER A 122 -20.15 10.73 3.61
CA SER A 122 -20.27 9.42 2.95
C SER A 122 -20.65 9.57 1.47
N ASP A 123 -21.53 10.52 1.15
CA ASP A 123 -21.94 10.78 -0.23
C ASP A 123 -20.80 11.45 -1.02
N MET A 124 -20.01 12.34 -0.39
CA MET A 124 -18.77 12.87 -0.98
C MET A 124 -17.68 11.79 -1.14
N LYS A 125 -17.54 10.84 -0.19
CA LYS A 125 -16.62 9.70 -0.35
C LYS A 125 -17.04 8.79 -1.50
N LYS A 126 -18.34 8.63 -1.77
CA LYS A 126 -18.85 7.88 -2.94
C LYS A 126 -18.65 8.63 -4.26
N GLN A 127 -18.53 9.95 -4.23
CA GLN A 127 -18.20 10.79 -5.40
C GLN A 127 -16.70 11.00 -5.59
N SER A 128 -15.89 10.66 -4.60
CA SER A 128 -14.44 10.82 -4.62
C SER A 128 -13.79 9.65 -5.34
N TYR A 129 -13.55 9.88 -6.64
CA TYR A 129 -12.84 9.04 -7.58
C TYR A 129 -13.65 7.83 -8.07
N PRO A 130 -14.24 7.90 -9.29
CA PRO A 130 -14.56 6.68 -10.00
C PRO A 130 -13.30 5.80 -9.94
N LYS A 131 -13.47 4.54 -9.51
CA LYS A 131 -12.47 3.49 -9.60
C LYS A 131 -12.27 3.21 -11.09
N VAL A 132 -11.70 4.17 -11.81
CA VAL A 132 -11.23 4.01 -13.16
C VAL A 132 -10.03 3.10 -13.00
N THR A 133 -10.27 1.80 -13.12
CA THR A 133 -9.18 0.88 -13.42
C THR A 133 -8.48 1.51 -14.62
N PRO A 134 -7.23 1.95 -14.49
CA PRO A 134 -6.55 2.59 -15.60
C PRO A 134 -6.56 1.57 -16.70
N LYS A 135 -7.37 1.81 -17.74
CA LYS A 135 -7.36 1.01 -18.96
C LYS A 135 -5.92 1.09 -19.40
N ILE A 136 -5.24 -0.04 -19.31
CA ILE A 136 -3.90 -0.17 -19.85
C ILE A 136 -4.13 0.06 -21.33
N ASP A 137 -3.76 1.26 -21.82
CA ASP A 137 -3.85 1.57 -23.23
C ASP A 137 -3.16 0.44 -23.97
N GLY A 138 -3.81 -0.11 -25.01
CA GLY A 138 -3.33 -1.30 -25.71
C GLY A 138 -1.86 -1.17 -26.15
N PHE A 139 -1.40 0.05 -26.38
CA PHE A 139 0.00 0.38 -26.62
C PHE A 139 0.96 -0.12 -25.52
N LEU A 140 0.63 0.08 -24.25
CA LEU A 140 1.48 -0.32 -23.13
C LEU A 140 1.58 -1.84 -23.00
N ALA A 141 0.49 -2.56 -23.33
CA ALA A 141 0.50 -4.02 -23.38
C ALA A 141 1.40 -4.54 -24.52
N VAL A 142 1.37 -3.89 -25.68
CA VAL A 142 2.25 -4.22 -26.82
C VAL A 142 3.72 -3.97 -26.48
N VAL A 143 4.05 -2.83 -25.87
CA VAL A 143 5.43 -2.52 -25.44
C VAL A 143 5.94 -3.54 -24.42
N GLY A 144 5.12 -3.89 -23.42
CA GLY A 144 5.47 -4.92 -22.44
C GLY A 144 5.73 -6.28 -23.07
N PHE A 145 4.93 -6.66 -24.08
CA PHE A 145 5.12 -7.91 -24.82
C PHE A 145 6.46 -7.94 -25.58
N PHE A 146 6.81 -6.85 -26.28
CA PHE A 146 8.10 -6.76 -26.96
C PHE A 146 9.28 -6.78 -25.99
N LEU A 147 9.17 -6.15 -24.82
CA LEU A 147 10.20 -6.23 -23.77
C LEU A 147 10.46 -7.67 -23.33
N VAL A 148 9.40 -8.47 -23.13
CA VAL A 148 9.53 -9.89 -22.78
C VAL A 148 10.18 -10.69 -23.91
N LEU A 149 9.79 -10.47 -25.17
CA LEU A 149 10.41 -11.13 -26.31
C LEU A 149 11.90 -10.78 -26.43
N ILE A 150 12.26 -9.52 -26.24
CA ILE A 150 13.65 -9.04 -26.21
C ILE A 150 14.40 -9.74 -25.08
N CYS A 151 13.86 -9.82 -23.86
CA CYS A 151 14.46 -10.56 -22.75
C CYS A 151 14.73 -12.03 -23.13
N ILE A 152 13.74 -12.72 -23.70
CA ILE A 152 13.88 -14.13 -24.08
C ILE A 152 14.96 -14.29 -25.17
N PHE A 153 14.95 -13.42 -26.17
CA PHE A 153 15.92 -13.45 -27.26
C PHE A 153 17.34 -13.16 -26.77
N PHE A 154 17.54 -12.10 -26.00
CA PHE A 154 18.85 -11.76 -25.43
C PHE A 154 19.34 -12.84 -24.46
N GLY A 155 18.47 -13.35 -23.59
CA GLY A 155 18.82 -14.45 -22.70
C GLY A 155 19.28 -15.69 -23.49
N LEU A 156 18.50 -16.10 -24.50
CA LEU A 156 18.87 -17.23 -25.37
C LEU A 156 20.17 -16.97 -26.13
N CYS A 157 20.38 -15.76 -26.66
CA CYS A 157 21.63 -15.41 -27.34
C CYS A 157 22.84 -15.51 -26.40
N SER A 158 22.72 -15.05 -25.16
CA SER A 158 23.79 -15.16 -24.15
C SER A 158 24.16 -16.61 -23.84
N PHE A 159 23.20 -17.54 -23.91
CA PHE A 159 23.45 -18.97 -23.69
C PHE A 159 23.92 -19.72 -24.94
N LEU A 160 23.52 -19.30 -26.13
CA LEU A 160 23.78 -20.01 -27.38
C LEU A 160 25.11 -19.63 -28.05
N GLN A 161 25.68 -18.46 -27.75
CA GLN A 161 26.72 -17.86 -28.59
C GLN A 161 28.12 -18.47 -28.55
N PHE A 162 28.40 -19.55 -27.80
CA PHE A 162 29.77 -20.09 -27.73
C PHE A 162 29.86 -21.63 -27.73
N SER A 163 28.90 -22.33 -28.32
CA SER A 163 29.04 -23.78 -28.48
C SER A 163 29.92 -24.19 -29.66
N SER A 164 30.15 -23.32 -30.65
CA SER A 164 30.90 -23.65 -31.87
C SER A 164 32.21 -22.86 -32.00
N PRO A 165 33.35 -23.52 -32.29
CA PRO A 165 34.62 -22.84 -32.57
C PRO A 165 34.60 -21.99 -33.86
N HIS A 166 33.61 -22.18 -34.76
CA HIS A 166 33.45 -21.34 -35.95
C HIS A 166 32.81 -19.97 -35.64
N ASP A 167 32.00 -19.85 -34.60
CA ASP A 167 31.39 -18.58 -34.19
C ASP A 167 32.46 -17.61 -33.65
N LEU A 168 33.53 -18.20 -33.09
CA LEU A 168 34.73 -17.50 -32.65
C LEU A 168 35.42 -16.74 -33.79
N GLN A 169 35.52 -17.36 -34.97
CA GLN A 169 36.13 -16.74 -36.15
C GLN A 169 35.30 -15.56 -36.65
N TYR A 170 33.98 -15.63 -36.52
CA TYR A 170 33.07 -14.56 -36.91
C TYR A 170 33.22 -13.33 -36.00
N LEU A 171 33.37 -13.56 -34.69
CA LEU A 171 33.63 -12.51 -33.69
C LEU A 171 34.98 -11.81 -33.94
N VAL A 172 36.03 -12.61 -34.22
CA VAL A 172 37.36 -12.12 -34.59
C VAL A 172 37.31 -11.29 -35.88
N PHE A 173 36.53 -11.72 -36.87
CA PHE A 173 36.38 -11.02 -38.14
C PHE A 173 35.64 -9.68 -38.03
N HIS A 174 34.59 -9.63 -37.20
CA HIS A 174 33.78 -8.41 -37.05
C HIS A 174 34.45 -7.34 -36.20
N HIS A 175 35.29 -7.72 -35.24
CA HIS A 175 35.90 -6.74 -34.35
C HIS A 175 37.32 -6.32 -34.69
N GLY A 176 38.06 -7.05 -35.55
CA GLY A 176 39.34 -6.64 -36.17
C GLY A 176 40.53 -6.38 -35.23
N LEU A 177 40.25 -6.01 -33.98
CA LEU A 177 41.17 -5.57 -32.93
C LEU A 177 41.81 -6.75 -32.19
N PHE A 178 41.23 -7.95 -32.28
CA PHE A 178 41.67 -9.12 -31.52
C PHE A 178 42.83 -9.89 -32.15
N TYR A 179 43.34 -9.46 -33.31
CA TYR A 179 44.45 -10.15 -33.97
C TYR A 179 45.81 -9.96 -33.29
N GLN A 180 45.96 -8.94 -32.43
CA GLN A 180 47.27 -8.61 -31.85
C GLN A 180 47.66 -9.46 -30.64
N ARG A 181 46.71 -9.96 -29.84
CA ARG A 181 46.98 -10.66 -28.56
C ARG A 181 46.04 -11.86 -28.34
N PRO A 182 46.37 -13.05 -28.89
CA PRO A 182 45.53 -14.24 -28.75
C PRO A 182 45.53 -14.80 -27.31
N ASP A 183 46.51 -14.43 -26.48
CA ASP A 183 46.63 -14.78 -25.06
C ASP A 183 45.49 -14.20 -24.20
N LEU A 184 44.99 -13.01 -24.53
CA LEU A 184 43.90 -12.33 -23.81
C LEU A 184 42.50 -12.70 -24.30
N PHE A 185 42.40 -13.54 -25.33
CA PHE A 185 41.14 -13.81 -26.01
C PHE A 185 40.09 -14.43 -25.08
N TYR A 186 40.49 -15.37 -24.22
CA TYR A 186 39.57 -16.03 -23.29
C TYR A 186 39.04 -15.10 -22.20
N GLU A 187 39.90 -14.24 -21.64
CA GLU A 187 39.50 -13.21 -20.66
C GLU A 187 38.49 -12.23 -21.28
N TYR A 188 38.69 -11.86 -22.54
CA TYR A 188 37.73 -11.01 -23.26
C TYR A 188 36.37 -11.70 -23.46
N VAL A 189 36.36 -12.96 -23.88
CA VAL A 189 35.11 -13.72 -24.06
C VAL A 189 34.36 -13.83 -22.74
N GLU A 190 35.06 -14.13 -21.65
CA GLU A 190 34.46 -14.21 -20.32
C GLU A 190 33.88 -12.86 -19.87
N LEU A 191 34.63 -11.77 -20.04
CA LEU A 191 34.17 -10.41 -19.70
C LEU A 191 32.96 -9.99 -20.54
N TYR A 192 32.96 -10.33 -21.83
CA TYR A 192 31.84 -10.07 -22.74
C TYR A 192 30.59 -10.88 -22.35
N GLN A 193 30.75 -12.15 -21.94
CA GLN A 193 29.66 -12.97 -21.43
C GLN A 193 29.05 -12.38 -20.15
N TRP A 194 29.90 -11.98 -19.19
CA TRP A 194 29.44 -11.33 -17.96
C TRP A 194 28.71 -10.01 -18.24
N ARG A 195 29.18 -9.24 -19.22
CA ARG A 195 28.50 -8.02 -19.68
C ARG A 195 27.12 -8.33 -20.24
N LEU A 196 27.02 -9.26 -21.20
CA LEU A 196 25.73 -9.66 -21.79
C LEU A 196 24.75 -10.19 -20.73
N PHE A 197 25.27 -10.91 -19.72
CA PHE A 197 24.48 -11.36 -18.58
C PHE A 197 23.97 -10.17 -17.73
N GLY A 198 24.83 -9.17 -17.47
CA GLY A 198 24.44 -7.94 -16.79
C GLY A 198 23.35 -7.15 -17.55
N GLU A 199 23.52 -6.98 -18.87
CA GLU A 199 22.53 -6.34 -19.74
C GLU A 199 21.19 -7.10 -19.69
N PHE A 200 21.22 -8.44 -19.74
CA PHE A 200 20.02 -9.27 -19.58
C PHE A 200 19.32 -9.03 -18.22
N LEU A 201 20.07 -9.01 -17.11
CA LEU A 201 19.50 -8.75 -15.79
C LEU A 201 18.89 -7.34 -15.69
N LEU A 202 19.52 -6.34 -16.29
CA LEU A 202 19.00 -4.97 -16.34
C LEU A 202 17.67 -4.91 -17.10
N ILE A 203 17.59 -5.51 -18.28
CA ILE A 203 16.35 -5.55 -19.09
C ILE A 203 15.26 -6.34 -18.34
N LEU A 204 15.61 -7.46 -17.70
CA LEU A 204 14.68 -8.24 -16.89
C LEU A 204 14.12 -7.42 -15.72
N PHE A 205 14.98 -6.69 -15.01
CA PHE A 205 14.58 -5.80 -13.92
C PHE A 205 13.68 -4.65 -14.40
N LEU A 206 14.02 -4.01 -15.52
CA LEU A 206 13.20 -2.98 -16.15
C LEU A 206 11.83 -3.52 -16.54
N THR A 207 11.78 -4.73 -17.11
CA THR A 207 10.55 -5.43 -17.48
C THR A 207 9.68 -5.69 -16.25
N PHE A 208 10.26 -6.18 -15.16
CA PHE A 208 9.53 -6.38 -13.90
C PHE A 208 8.96 -5.06 -13.34
N LYS A 209 9.76 -4.00 -13.33
CA LYS A 209 9.34 -2.67 -12.87
C LYS A 209 8.22 -2.08 -13.73
N PHE A 210 8.29 -2.29 -15.04
CA PHE A 210 7.25 -1.91 -16.00
C PHE A 210 5.91 -2.58 -15.67
N PHE A 211 5.90 -3.91 -15.50
CA PHE A 211 4.68 -4.65 -15.16
C PHE A 211 4.13 -4.30 -13.77
N LYS A 212 4.99 -3.99 -12.81
CA LYS A 212 4.58 -3.52 -11.48
C LYS A 212 4.02 -2.08 -11.50
N LYS A 213 4.05 -1.39 -12.65
CA LYS A 213 3.64 0.02 -12.80
C LYS A 213 4.32 0.93 -11.77
N SER A 214 5.60 0.66 -11.50
CA SER A 214 6.39 1.47 -10.58
C SER A 214 6.51 2.90 -11.12
N LYS A 215 6.22 3.90 -10.28
CA LYS A 215 6.35 5.32 -10.65
C LYS A 215 7.78 5.68 -11.08
N ASP A 216 8.77 4.94 -10.57
CA ASP A 216 10.18 5.17 -10.82
C ASP A 216 10.68 4.54 -12.12
N PHE A 217 9.84 3.75 -12.82
CA PHE A 217 10.23 3.04 -14.03
C PHE A 217 10.87 3.97 -15.07
N VAL A 218 10.23 5.12 -15.35
CA VAL A 218 10.73 6.06 -16.37
C VAL A 218 12.08 6.63 -15.97
N ALA A 219 12.28 6.98 -14.70
CA ALA A 219 13.55 7.49 -14.21
C ALA A 219 14.66 6.43 -14.30
N ILE A 220 14.38 5.20 -13.87
CA ILE A 220 15.33 4.08 -13.94
C ILE A 220 15.65 3.75 -15.40
N TYR A 221 14.68 3.78 -16.30
CA TYR A 221 14.89 3.53 -17.73
C TYR A 221 15.76 4.62 -18.37
N CYS A 222 15.44 5.89 -18.13
CA CYS A 222 16.17 7.03 -18.70
C CYS A 222 17.60 7.17 -18.17
N VAL A 223 17.89 6.73 -16.95
CA VAL A 223 19.25 6.77 -16.36
C VAL A 223 20.00 5.46 -16.60
N GLY A 224 19.32 4.32 -16.45
CA GLY A 224 19.91 2.99 -16.54
C GLY A 224 20.49 2.70 -17.93
N ILE A 225 19.79 3.04 -19.00
CA ILE A 225 20.28 2.80 -20.37
C ILE A 225 21.54 3.60 -20.68
N PRO A 226 21.62 4.92 -20.44
CA PRO A 226 22.85 5.67 -20.66
C PRO A 226 24.03 5.18 -19.80
N VAL A 227 23.77 4.80 -18.54
CA VAL A 227 24.82 4.25 -17.66
C VAL A 227 25.34 2.93 -18.22
N ASP A 228 24.45 2.05 -18.67
CA ASP A 228 24.81 0.77 -19.29
C ASP A 228 25.66 0.97 -20.56
N ILE A 229 25.25 1.90 -21.44
CA ILE A 229 26.03 2.29 -22.63
C ILE A 229 27.40 2.85 -22.25
N LEU A 230 27.48 3.67 -21.20
CA LEU A 230 28.75 4.26 -20.74
C LEU A 230 29.69 3.19 -20.16
N VAL A 231 29.16 2.24 -19.38
CA VAL A 231 29.93 1.10 -18.88
C VAL A 231 30.44 0.23 -20.02
N ALA A 232 29.57 -0.08 -20.99
CA ALA A 232 29.93 -0.80 -22.20
C ALA A 232 31.06 -0.10 -22.98
N TYR A 233 30.95 1.22 -23.15
CA TYR A 233 31.96 2.03 -23.84
C TYR A 233 33.27 2.10 -23.06
N SER A 234 33.21 2.20 -21.73
CA SER A 234 34.40 2.21 -20.86
C SER A 234 35.14 0.89 -20.91
N LEU A 235 34.43 -0.24 -20.84
CA LEU A 235 35.03 -1.58 -20.97
C LEU A 235 35.67 -1.76 -22.35
N TYR A 236 34.98 -1.31 -23.40
CA TYR A 236 35.52 -1.31 -24.76
C TYR A 236 36.81 -0.48 -24.84
N TYR A 237 36.85 0.72 -24.27
CA TYR A 237 38.04 1.58 -24.29
C TYR A 237 39.21 1.03 -23.50
N GLN A 238 38.98 0.43 -22.32
CA GLN A 238 40.03 -0.22 -21.55
C GLN A 238 40.69 -1.33 -22.37
N LEU A 239 39.88 -2.14 -23.05
CA LEU A 239 40.36 -3.20 -23.94
C LEU A 239 41.11 -2.69 -25.16
N VAL A 240 40.70 -1.56 -25.76
CA VAL A 240 41.37 -1.01 -26.94
C VAL A 240 42.66 -0.27 -26.59
N LEU A 241 42.73 0.41 -25.45
CA LEU A 241 43.89 1.23 -25.07
C LEU A 241 45.00 0.46 -24.35
N GLU A 242 44.73 -0.72 -23.79
CA GLU A 242 45.76 -1.61 -23.23
C GLU A 242 46.47 -2.50 -24.27
N VAL A 243 46.06 -2.39 -25.55
CA VAL A 243 46.70 -3.04 -26.71
C VAL A 243 47.66 -2.07 -27.40
#